data_AF-A0A535BIL1-F1
#
_entry.id   AF-A0A535BIL1-F1
#
_cell.length_a   1.000
_cell.length_b   1.000
_cell.length_c   1.000
_cell.angle_alpha   90.00
_cell.angle_beta   90.00
_cell.angle_gamma   90.00
#
_symmetry.space_group_name_H-M   'P 1'
#
loop_
_entity.id
_entity.type
_entity.pdbx_description
1 polymer ?
#
loop_
_entity_poly.entity_id
_entity_poly.type
_entity_poly.pdbx_seq_one_letter_code
_entity_poly.pdbx_strand_id
1 'polypeptide(L)'
;MWPFLKRFRMNPDDLTAVLDEEGMPLSWGILDRAYTKILESYRPRLLESRGVLFRTDGNTVLRGFDDSQGWNNLFTRGLEIVPVIGDHVSMVRQHHPMLARQISEVLQRHWSNQADKVSLDAHERRRAPRTPQTGAIASVVLPGPMT
;
A
#
# COMPACT_ATOMS: atom_id res chain seq x y z
N MET A 1 11.15 9.01 -15.42
CA MET A 1 9.96 9.85 -15.67
C MET A 1 8.76 8.93 -15.60
N TRP A 2 7.87 9.13 -14.61
CA TRP A 2 6.77 8.22 -14.24
C TRP A 2 5.64 8.30 -15.29
N PRO A 3 5.40 7.26 -16.12
CA PRO A 3 4.60 7.37 -17.35
C PRO A 3 3.09 7.11 -17.17
N PHE A 4 2.57 7.21 -15.94
CA PHE A 4 1.25 6.68 -15.58
C PHE A 4 0.07 7.43 -16.20
N LEU A 5 0.27 8.71 -16.54
CA LEU A 5 -0.74 9.48 -17.24
C LEU A 5 -0.42 9.45 -18.73
N LYS A 6 -0.95 8.44 -19.42
CA LYS A 6 -1.27 8.60 -20.86
C LYS A 6 -2.12 9.87 -20.93
N ARG A 7 -1.55 10.91 -21.52
CA ARG A 7 -2.18 12.21 -21.75
C ARG A 7 -3.43 11.97 -22.60
N PHE A 8 -4.58 11.84 -21.95
CA PHE A 8 -5.86 11.97 -22.64
C PHE A 8 -5.81 13.36 -23.28
N ARG A 9 -5.98 13.44 -24.61
CA ARG A 9 -6.15 14.71 -25.32
C ARG A 9 -7.54 15.25 -24.96
N MET A 10 -7.75 15.62 -23.69
CA MET A 10 -8.92 16.35 -23.25
C MET A 10 -8.68 17.84 -23.50
N ASN A 11 -9.75 18.58 -23.80
CA ASN A 11 -9.63 20.02 -23.97
C ASN A 11 -9.29 20.65 -22.62
N PRO A 12 -8.29 21.55 -22.52
CA PRO A 12 -7.96 22.23 -21.26
C PRO A 12 -9.15 22.91 -20.59
N ASP A 13 -10.15 23.32 -21.38
CA ASP A 13 -11.34 24.01 -20.88
C ASP A 13 -12.47 23.06 -20.46
N ASP A 14 -12.32 21.73 -20.68
CA ASP A 14 -13.34 20.77 -20.26
C ASP A 14 -13.43 20.73 -18.74
N LEU A 15 -14.66 20.87 -18.21
CA LEU A 15 -14.93 20.78 -16.79
C LEU A 15 -14.84 19.32 -16.33
N THR A 16 -14.32 19.14 -15.11
CA THR A 16 -14.13 17.84 -14.48
C THR A 16 -15.10 17.64 -13.34
N ALA A 17 -15.18 16.41 -12.83
CA ALA A 17 -15.98 16.10 -11.64
C ALA A 17 -15.30 16.53 -10.32
N VAL A 18 -14.07 17.07 -10.37
CA VAL A 18 -13.36 17.56 -9.19
C VAL A 18 -13.86 18.97 -8.89
N LEU A 19 -14.34 19.19 -7.67
CA LEU A 19 -14.85 20.48 -7.23
C LEU A 19 -13.79 21.23 -6.41
N ASP A 20 -13.81 22.55 -6.46
CA ASP A 20 -13.09 23.42 -5.55
C ASP A 20 -13.81 23.62 -4.21
N GLU A 21 -13.27 24.51 -3.37
CA GLU A 21 -13.78 24.79 -2.02
C GLU A 21 -15.18 25.42 -2.06
N GLU A 22 -15.51 26.09 -3.16
CA GLU A 22 -16.80 26.71 -3.43
C GLU A 22 -17.80 25.76 -4.13
N GLY A 23 -17.37 24.53 -4.44
CA GLY A 23 -18.21 23.52 -5.11
C GLY A 23 -18.27 23.66 -6.63
N MET A 24 -17.39 24.47 -7.23
CA MET A 24 -17.31 24.66 -8.67
C MET A 24 -16.40 23.62 -9.32
N PRO A 25 -16.80 23.07 -10.49
CA PRO A 25 -15.98 22.09 -11.19
C PRO A 25 -14.70 22.72 -11.74
N LEU A 26 -13.57 22.08 -11.49
CA LEU A 26 -12.28 22.49 -12.01
C LEU A 26 -12.12 22.09 -13.46
N SER A 27 -11.44 22.94 -14.25
CA SER A 27 -11.08 22.62 -15.63
C SER A 27 -9.96 21.60 -15.72
N TRP A 28 -9.93 20.83 -16.81
CA TRP A 28 -8.89 19.84 -17.06
C TRP A 28 -7.50 20.46 -17.11
N GLY A 29 -7.35 21.68 -17.65
CA GLY A 29 -6.07 22.38 -17.72
C GLY A 29 -5.45 22.65 -16.35
N ILE A 30 -6.29 22.96 -15.34
CA ILE A 30 -5.82 23.13 -13.96
C ILE A 30 -5.35 21.80 -13.38
N LEU A 31 -6.14 20.74 -13.55
CA LEU A 31 -5.77 19.40 -13.05
C LEU A 31 -4.52 18.86 -13.73
N ASP A 32 -4.39 19.02 -15.06
CA ASP A 32 -3.22 18.57 -15.84
C ASP A 32 -1.93 19.24 -15.33
N ARG A 33 -1.98 20.56 -15.08
CA ARG A 33 -0.86 21.31 -14.51
C ARG A 33 -0.52 20.82 -13.10
N ALA A 34 -1.52 20.63 -12.25
CA ALA A 34 -1.31 20.15 -10.88
C ALA A 34 -0.70 18.74 -10.86
N TYR A 35 -1.27 17.80 -11.60
CA TYR A 35 -0.75 16.44 -11.72
C TYR A 35 0.65 16.39 -12.32
N THR A 36 0.93 17.22 -13.33
CA THR A 36 2.29 17.34 -13.89
C THR A 36 3.28 17.76 -12.81
N LYS A 37 2.95 18.79 -12.01
CA LYS A 37 3.84 19.26 -10.94
C LYS A 37 4.04 18.20 -9.87
N ILE A 38 2.97 17.52 -9.45
CA ILE A 38 3.05 16.41 -8.50
C ILE A 38 3.96 15.30 -9.04
N LEU A 39 3.82 14.90 -10.31
CA LEU A 39 4.65 13.87 -10.92
C LEU A 39 6.13 14.27 -11.00
N GLU A 40 6.43 15.55 -11.28
CA GLU A 40 7.80 16.06 -11.33
C GLU A 40 8.46 16.10 -9.95
N SER A 41 7.72 16.54 -8.93
CA SER A 41 8.25 16.81 -7.59
C SER A 41 8.17 15.62 -6.64
N TYR A 42 7.24 14.69 -6.84
CA TYR A 42 7.05 13.58 -5.92
C TYR A 42 8.23 12.60 -5.99
N ARG A 43 8.72 12.23 -4.82
CA ARG A 43 9.77 11.23 -4.63
C ARG A 43 9.23 10.15 -3.70
N PRO A 44 8.81 8.99 -4.24
CA PRO A 44 8.30 7.90 -3.43
C PRO A 44 9.32 7.50 -2.36
N ARG A 45 8.84 7.26 -1.14
CA ARG A 45 9.64 6.69 -0.05
C ARG A 45 9.37 5.19 0.04
N LEU A 46 10.31 4.46 0.64
CA LEU A 46 10.10 3.06 0.97
C LEU A 46 8.91 2.92 1.93
N LEU A 47 8.04 1.96 1.65
CA LEU A 47 6.87 1.63 2.44
C LEU A 47 7.12 0.31 3.18
N GLU A 48 6.95 0.33 4.50
CA GLU A 48 7.06 -0.87 5.35
C GLU A 48 5.83 -1.78 5.26
N SER A 49 5.45 -2.11 4.03
CA SER A 49 4.26 -2.88 3.73
C SER A 49 4.52 -3.83 2.56
N ARG A 50 3.52 -4.67 2.28
CA ARG A 50 3.46 -5.47 1.06
C ARG A 50 2.61 -4.70 0.04
N GLY A 51 3.07 -4.64 -1.20
CA GLY A 51 2.32 -4.06 -2.31
C GLY A 51 1.62 -5.13 -3.14
N VAL A 52 0.49 -4.76 -3.75
CA VAL A 52 -0.18 -5.55 -4.80
C VAL A 52 -0.41 -4.63 -5.99
N LEU A 53 0.07 -5.02 -7.17
CA LEU A 53 -0.12 -4.30 -8.42
C LEU A 53 -1.00 -5.11 -9.37
N PHE A 54 -2.21 -4.61 -9.65
CA PHE A 54 -3.08 -5.14 -10.70
C PHE A 54 -2.66 -4.53 -12.04
N ARG A 55 -2.08 -5.36 -12.92
CA ARG A 55 -1.38 -4.90 -14.12
C ARG A 55 -2.12 -5.33 -15.38
N THR A 56 -2.32 -4.39 -16.29
CA THR A 56 -2.85 -4.65 -17.64
C THR A 56 -1.96 -5.55 -18.48
N ASP A 57 -2.55 -6.34 -19.37
CA ASP A 57 -1.83 -7.04 -20.44
C ASP A 57 -1.75 -6.22 -21.74
N GLY A 58 -2.66 -5.26 -21.94
CA GLY A 58 -2.87 -4.59 -23.22
C GLY A 58 -1.98 -3.39 -23.57
N ASN A 59 -1.01 -2.99 -22.74
CA ASN A 59 -0.29 -1.72 -22.93
C ASN A 59 1.22 -1.91 -23.19
N THR A 60 1.57 -2.20 -24.45
CA THR A 60 2.97 -2.33 -24.92
C THR A 60 3.82 -1.07 -24.71
N VAL A 61 3.20 0.10 -24.59
CA VAL A 61 3.87 1.41 -24.41
C VAL A 61 4.52 1.56 -23.02
N LEU A 62 4.07 0.79 -22.02
CA LEU A 62 4.60 0.82 -20.65
C LEU A 62 5.67 -0.25 -20.36
N ARG A 63 6.06 -1.07 -21.34
CA ARG A 63 7.15 -2.05 -21.21
C ARG A 63 8.55 -1.43 -21.00
N GLY A 64 8.66 -0.10 -20.97
CA GLY A 64 9.94 0.61 -21.00
C GLY A 64 10.82 0.51 -19.74
N PHE A 65 10.36 -0.13 -18.66
CA PHE A 65 11.15 -0.25 -17.42
C PHE A 65 11.30 -1.71 -16.98
N ASP A 66 10.20 -2.31 -16.54
CA ASP A 66 10.09 -3.70 -16.09
C ASP A 66 8.62 -4.08 -15.90
N ASP A 67 8.36 -5.34 -15.55
CA ASP A 67 7.04 -5.86 -15.24
C ASP A 67 6.35 -5.17 -14.05
N SER A 68 7.10 -4.42 -13.23
CA SER A 68 6.64 -3.72 -12.04
C SER A 68 6.18 -2.28 -12.29
N GLN A 69 6.38 -1.75 -13.50
CA GLN A 69 6.06 -0.35 -13.85
C GLN A 69 6.72 0.67 -12.91
N GLY A 70 7.90 0.35 -12.38
CA GLY A 70 8.65 1.20 -11.44
C GLY A 70 8.21 1.10 -9.97
N TRP A 71 7.31 0.17 -9.63
CA TRP A 71 6.93 -0.10 -8.23
C TRP A 71 7.89 -1.06 -7.51
N ASN A 72 8.79 -1.72 -8.24
CA ASN A 72 9.78 -2.60 -7.62
C ASN A 72 10.63 -1.83 -6.60
N ASN A 73 11.03 -2.50 -5.53
CA ASN A 73 11.80 -1.95 -4.42
C ASN A 73 11.13 -0.82 -3.61
N LEU A 74 9.87 -0.45 -3.86
CA LEU A 74 9.15 0.52 -3.01
C LEU A 74 8.52 -0.12 -1.76
N PHE A 75 8.22 -1.42 -1.79
CA PHE A 75 7.58 -2.15 -0.71
C PHE A 75 8.59 -3.08 -0.03
N THR A 76 8.91 -2.83 1.25
CA THR A 76 9.96 -3.59 1.95
C THR A 76 9.57 -5.05 2.22
N ARG A 77 8.28 -5.39 2.16
CA ARG A 77 7.77 -6.77 2.35
C ARG A 77 7.39 -7.45 1.03
N GLY A 78 7.87 -6.91 -0.09
CA GLY A 78 7.67 -7.42 -1.44
C GLY A 78 6.46 -6.83 -2.17
N LEU A 79 6.43 -7.08 -3.47
CA LEU A 79 5.38 -6.66 -4.41
C LEU A 79 4.80 -7.88 -5.13
N GLU A 80 3.49 -8.10 -5.02
CA GLU A 80 2.76 -9.10 -5.80
C GLU A 80 2.20 -8.44 -7.07
N ILE A 81 2.41 -9.03 -8.24
CA ILE A 81 1.88 -8.52 -9.51
C ILE A 81 0.80 -9.48 -10.01
N VAL A 82 -0.41 -8.97 -10.20
CA VAL A 82 -1.59 -9.72 -10.66
C VAL A 82 -1.97 -9.23 -12.05
N PRO A 83 -1.86 -10.06 -13.11
CA PRO A 83 -2.27 -9.66 -14.44
C PRO A 83 -3.81 -9.53 -14.53
N VAL A 84 -4.25 -8.52 -15.27
CA VAL A 84 -5.66 -8.19 -15.53
C VAL A 84 -5.82 -7.96 -17.03
N ILE A 85 -6.87 -8.57 -17.59
CA ILE A 85 -7.21 -8.45 -19.00
C ILE A 85 -7.60 -7.01 -19.34
N GLY A 86 -7.11 -6.53 -20.46
CA GLY A 86 -7.44 -5.22 -21.01
C GLY A 86 -6.37 -4.17 -20.79
N ASP A 87 -6.71 -2.92 -21.10
CA ASP A 87 -5.90 -1.74 -20.83
C ASP A 87 -6.37 -1.01 -19.55
N HIS A 88 -5.78 0.14 -19.25
CA HIS A 88 -6.09 0.89 -18.02
C HIS A 88 -7.55 1.31 -17.93
N VAL A 89 -8.19 1.52 -19.09
CA VAL A 89 -9.58 1.94 -19.18
C VAL A 89 -10.49 0.71 -19.22
N SER A 90 -10.19 -0.28 -20.06
CA SER A 90 -11.06 -1.45 -20.20
C SER A 90 -11.03 -2.38 -18.98
N MET A 91 -9.93 -2.42 -18.21
CA MET A 91 -9.92 -3.19 -16.95
C MET A 91 -11.01 -2.73 -15.97
N VAL A 92 -11.31 -1.42 -15.96
CA VAL A 92 -12.30 -0.82 -15.08
C VAL A 92 -13.66 -0.79 -15.75
N ARG A 93 -13.75 -0.35 -17.01
CA ARG A 93 -15.06 -0.16 -17.65
C ARG A 93 -15.69 -1.48 -18.07
N GLN A 94 -14.90 -2.41 -18.59
CA GLN A 94 -15.40 -3.65 -19.20
C GLN A 94 -15.18 -4.86 -18.28
N HIS A 95 -14.05 -4.90 -17.58
CA HIS A 95 -13.65 -6.06 -16.79
C HIS A 95 -13.77 -5.85 -15.26
N HIS A 96 -14.54 -4.85 -14.80
CA HIS A 96 -14.69 -4.59 -13.36
C HIS A 96 -15.15 -5.80 -12.52
N PRO A 97 -16.04 -6.70 -12.98
CA PRO A 97 -16.44 -7.82 -12.13
C PRO A 97 -15.27 -8.79 -11.88
N MET A 98 -14.44 -9.01 -12.91
CA MET A 98 -13.25 -9.84 -12.81
C MET A 98 -12.19 -9.17 -11.92
N LEU A 99 -11.95 -7.87 -12.12
CA LEU A 99 -11.02 -7.10 -11.30
C LEU A 99 -11.43 -7.13 -9.82
N ALA A 100 -12.72 -6.94 -9.52
CA ALA A 100 -13.25 -7.01 -8.16
C ALA A 100 -13.06 -8.40 -7.53
N ARG A 101 -13.28 -9.47 -8.30
CA ARG A 101 -13.03 -10.84 -7.84
C ARG A 101 -11.56 -11.06 -7.49
N GLN A 102 -10.64 -10.66 -8.37
CA GLN A 102 -9.20 -10.79 -8.14
C GLN A 102 -8.74 -9.98 -6.91
N ILE A 103 -9.27 -8.77 -6.72
CA ILE A 103 -9.01 -7.97 -5.50
C ILE A 103 -9.46 -8.75 -4.26
N SER A 104 -10.66 -9.31 -4.29
CA SER A 104 -11.23 -10.05 -3.16
C SER A 104 -10.39 -11.30 -2.82
N GLU A 105 -9.99 -12.06 -3.82
CA GLU A 105 -9.13 -13.24 -3.67
C GLU A 105 -7.75 -12.89 -3.08
N VAL A 106 -7.14 -11.79 -3.53
CA VAL A 106 -5.85 -11.31 -2.98
C VAL A 106 -6.02 -10.90 -1.52
N LEU A 107 -7.03 -10.09 -1.21
CA LEU A 107 -7.28 -9.63 0.15
C LEU A 107 -7.56 -10.79 1.11
N GLN A 108 -8.38 -11.77 0.69
CA GLN A 108 -8.65 -12.97 1.48
C GLN A 108 -7.37 -13.76 1.79
N ARG A 109 -6.50 -13.98 0.79
CA ARG A 109 -5.22 -14.68 1.02
C ARG A 109 -4.35 -13.98 2.05
N HIS A 110 -4.25 -12.65 1.99
CA HIS A 110 -3.44 -11.89 2.94
C HIS A 110 -4.07 -11.81 4.34
N TRP A 111 -5.40 -11.74 4.45
CA TRP A 111 -6.09 -11.77 5.74
C TRP A 111 -6.02 -13.12 6.43
N SER A 112 -6.28 -14.22 5.72
CA SER A 112 -6.19 -15.57 6.30
C SER A 112 -4.78 -15.87 6.78
N ASN A 113 -3.76 -15.53 5.98
CA ASN A 113 -2.36 -15.71 6.37
C ASN A 113 -1.93 -14.84 7.56
N GLN A 114 -2.62 -13.73 7.83
CA GLN A 114 -2.32 -12.84 8.96
C GLN A 114 -2.98 -13.36 10.25
N ALA A 115 -4.21 -13.87 10.16
CA ALA A 115 -4.90 -14.50 11.29
C ALA A 115 -4.17 -15.76 11.79
N ASP A 116 -3.65 -16.58 10.87
CA ASP A 116 -2.88 -17.77 11.21
C ASP A 116 -1.55 -17.43 11.89
N LYS A 117 -0.85 -16.38 11.43
CA LYS A 117 0.40 -15.90 12.06
C LYS A 117 0.20 -15.34 13.46
N VAL A 118 -0.85 -14.53 13.67
CA VAL A 118 -1.18 -14.01 15.01
C VAL A 118 -1.50 -15.16 15.97
N SER A 119 -2.17 -16.21 15.47
CA SER A 119 -2.50 -17.39 16.27
C SER A 119 -1.27 -18.23 16.62
N LEU A 120 -0.33 -18.39 15.69
CA LEU A 120 0.96 -19.07 15.92
C LEU A 120 1.83 -18.31 16.91
N ASP A 121 1.98 -16.99 16.76
CA ASP A 121 2.74 -16.13 17.69
C ASP A 121 2.13 -16.17 19.11
N ALA A 122 0.79 -16.17 19.20
CA ALA A 122 0.10 -16.29 20.48
C ALA A 122 0.31 -17.65 21.15
N HIS A 123 0.41 -18.72 20.36
CA HIS A 123 0.67 -20.07 20.86
C HIS A 123 2.12 -20.26 21.28
N GLU A 124 3.07 -19.68 20.54
CA GLU A 124 4.50 -19.76 20.83
C GLU A 124 4.85 -18.97 22.11
N ARG A 125 4.26 -17.78 22.32
CA ARG A 125 4.37 -17.05 23.59
C ARG A 125 3.82 -17.82 24.79
N ARG A 126 2.81 -18.69 24.60
CA ARG A 126 2.27 -19.55 25.67
C ARG A 126 3.17 -20.76 25.96
N ARG A 127 3.99 -21.19 24.99
CA ARG A 127 4.95 -22.30 25.15
C ARG A 127 6.32 -21.86 25.64
N ALA A 128 6.66 -20.57 25.55
CA ALA A 128 7.93 -20.07 26.08
C ALA A 128 8.05 -20.43 27.57
N PRO A 129 9.13 -21.12 28.01
CA PRO A 129 9.31 -21.48 29.41
C PRO A 129 9.42 -20.20 30.23
N ARG A 130 8.54 -20.05 31.24
CA ARG A 130 8.74 -19.05 32.28
C ARG A 130 9.98 -19.46 33.07
N THR A 131 11.12 -18.84 32.78
CA THR A 131 12.28 -18.88 33.67
C THR A 131 11.85 -18.41 35.06
N PRO A 132 12.02 -19.21 36.12
CA PRO A 132 11.75 -18.76 37.48
C PRO A 132 12.74 -17.63 37.81
N GLN A 133 12.22 -16.43 38.13
CA GLN A 133 13.04 -15.42 38.79
C GLN A 133 13.27 -15.88 40.24
N THR A 134 14.43 -16.47 40.49
CA THR A 134 14.97 -16.64 41.84
C THR A 134 15.81 -15.41 42.16
N GLY A 135 15.42 -14.63 43.17
CA GLY A 135 16.15 -13.41 43.53
C GLY A 135 15.61 -12.67 44.76
N ALA A 136 15.86 -13.26 45.93
CA ALA A 136 16.09 -12.63 47.25
C ALA A 136 15.27 -11.38 47.65
N ILE A 137 14.33 -11.58 48.58
CA ILE A 137 13.87 -10.56 49.53
C ILE A 137 15.01 -10.27 50.52
N ALA A 138 15.66 -9.11 50.39
CA ALA A 138 16.56 -8.59 51.41
C ALA A 138 15.72 -7.88 52.49
N SER A 139 15.68 -8.46 53.68
CA SER A 139 15.12 -7.83 54.88
C SER A 139 16.10 -6.78 55.40
N VAL A 140 15.69 -5.51 55.44
CA VAL A 140 16.47 -4.42 56.06
C VAL A 140 16.09 -4.36 57.54
N VAL A 141 17.00 -4.76 58.41
CA VAL A 141 16.94 -4.53 59.86
C VAL A 141 17.58 -3.17 60.15
N LEU A 142 16.79 -2.24 60.70
CA LEU A 142 17.26 -0.96 61.22
C LEU A 142 17.80 -1.14 62.65
N PRO A 143 18.99 -0.61 63.01
CA PRO A 143 19.42 -0.57 64.40
C PRO A 143 18.76 0.60 65.14
N GLY A 144 18.31 0.33 66.38
CA GLY A 144 17.69 1.30 67.30
C GLY A 144 18.68 2.31 67.88
N PRO A 145 18.18 3.29 68.66
CA PRO A 145 18.97 4.46 69.07
C PRO A 145 19.87 4.12 70.26
N MET A 146 21.08 4.69 70.27
CA MET A 146 21.87 4.82 71.49
C MET A 146 21.62 6.20 72.11
N THR A 147 21.44 6.18 73.42
CA THR A 147 21.25 7.29 74.36
C THR A 147 22.29 8.40 74.25
#